data_AF-A0A085MYE9-F1
#
_entry.id   AF-A0A085MYE9-F1
#
_cell.length_a   1.000
_cell.length_b   1.000
_cell.length_c   1.000
_cell.angle_alpha   90.00
_cell.angle_beta   90.00
_cell.angle_gamma   90.00
#
_symmetry.space_group_name_H-M   'P 1'
#
loop_
_entity.id
_entity.type
_entity.pdbx_description
1 polymer ?
#
loop_
_entity_poly.entity_id
_entity_poly.type
_entity_poly.pdbx_seq_one_letter_code
_entity_poly.pdbx_strand_id
1 'polypeptide(L)'
;MYPVRQSIYVRAGYFVASSYLRSAKNACLFDLKFPAMTCWDPYLAIVCTIFAVHQAAGNLPPNQRTNRISSSLLPANKDAVTCTSVIKLINPKHSRRLHSHDIKYGSGSGQQSVTGTSSLTDSNSYWIVLPPHKETCVRGEEIKCGSIIRLGHLNTKCLLHSHLFKSPLSGSQEVSCFGKNLIGDTGDNWMVVCDDKLWSRKGVVSFRHVDTGNFLGMTANKYGRPIHGQHEVCALSSLSEQCRWKAAEGVYFTKPRKYA
;
A
#
# COMPACT_ATOMS: atom_id res chain seq x y z
N MET A 1 -64.04 -37.24 -12.09
CA MET A 1 -64.02 -38.01 -10.82
C MET A 1 -62.63 -37.86 -10.19
N TYR A 2 -62.60 -37.57 -8.89
CA TYR A 2 -61.45 -37.27 -8.00
C TYR A 2 -60.35 -38.37 -7.94
N PRO A 3 -59.20 -38.18 -7.24
CA PRO A 3 -58.06 -37.34 -7.61
C PRO A 3 -56.70 -38.09 -7.49
N VAL A 4 -55.62 -37.47 -7.98
CA VAL A 4 -54.23 -37.97 -7.89
C VAL A 4 -53.52 -37.24 -6.74
N ARG A 5 -52.84 -37.99 -5.85
CA ARG A 5 -51.86 -37.41 -4.90
C ARG A 5 -50.46 -37.94 -5.19
N GLN A 6 -49.56 -36.98 -5.39
CA GLN A 6 -48.12 -37.10 -5.60
C GLN A 6 -47.36 -37.18 -4.28
N SER A 7 -46.21 -37.85 -4.29
CA SER A 7 -45.07 -37.62 -3.39
C SER A 7 -43.83 -38.25 -4.05
N ILE A 8 -42.59 -37.76 -3.95
CA ILE A 8 -41.93 -36.53 -3.50
C ILE A 8 -40.59 -36.53 -4.27
N TYR A 9 -40.09 -35.36 -4.69
CA TYR A 9 -38.84 -35.17 -5.42
C TYR A 9 -37.69 -34.69 -4.51
N VAL A 10 -36.48 -34.79 -5.05
CA VAL A 10 -35.11 -34.61 -4.50
C VAL A 10 -34.74 -33.15 -4.09
N ARG A 11 -33.74 -32.98 -3.18
CA ARG A 11 -32.47 -32.17 -3.29
C ARG A 11 -32.09 -31.22 -2.12
N ALA A 12 -30.80 -31.33 -1.73
CA ALA A 12 -29.77 -30.34 -1.31
C ALA A 12 -30.00 -29.23 -0.22
N GLY A 13 -28.97 -29.04 0.62
CA GLY A 13 -28.41 -27.71 0.94
C GLY A 13 -28.62 -27.11 2.35
N TYR A 14 -27.49 -26.67 2.94
CA TYR A 14 -27.22 -25.90 4.17
C TYR A 14 -28.22 -24.83 4.65
N PHE A 15 -28.29 -24.57 5.97
CA PHE A 15 -28.45 -23.22 6.57
C PHE A 15 -27.98 -23.12 8.05
N VAL A 16 -27.71 -21.89 8.48
CA VAL A 16 -26.92 -21.37 9.62
C VAL A 16 -27.79 -20.95 10.83
N ALA A 17 -27.29 -21.02 12.07
CA ALA A 17 -27.61 -20.13 13.23
C ALA A 17 -26.68 -20.45 14.42
N SER A 18 -25.84 -19.55 14.97
CA SER A 18 -26.07 -18.34 15.78
C SER A 18 -26.46 -18.57 17.26
N SER A 19 -25.56 -18.10 18.14
CA SER A 19 -25.74 -17.52 19.49
C SER A 19 -26.40 -18.33 20.63
N TYR A 20 -25.67 -18.54 21.74
CA TYR A 20 -26.00 -17.97 23.06
C TYR A 20 -24.90 -18.24 24.12
N LEU A 21 -24.56 -17.19 24.88
CA LEU A 21 -23.73 -17.21 26.09
C LEU A 21 -24.47 -17.84 27.28
N ARG A 22 -23.76 -18.59 28.15
CA ARG A 22 -23.95 -18.56 29.62
C ARG A 22 -22.81 -19.22 30.41
N SER A 23 -22.12 -18.34 31.15
CA SER A 23 -21.51 -18.41 32.49
C SER A 23 -21.43 -19.70 33.32
N ALA A 24 -20.35 -19.73 34.13
CA ALA A 24 -20.14 -20.38 35.43
C ALA A 24 -19.63 -21.83 35.43
N LYS A 25 -18.73 -22.32 36.30
CA LYS A 25 -17.80 -21.84 37.35
C LYS A 25 -17.20 -23.14 37.95
N ASN A 26 -15.99 -23.06 38.53
CA ASN A 26 -15.36 -24.00 39.49
C ASN A 26 -14.82 -25.34 38.91
N ALA A 27 -13.50 -25.56 38.82
CA ALA A 27 -12.53 -25.84 39.89
C ALA A 27 -12.76 -27.20 40.59
N CYS A 28 -11.95 -28.21 40.26
CA CYS A 28 -11.67 -29.37 41.11
C CYS A 28 -10.17 -29.70 41.07
N LEU A 29 -9.61 -29.81 42.26
CA LEU A 29 -8.24 -30.12 42.66
C LEU A 29 -8.30 -31.46 43.42
N PHE A 30 -7.17 -32.19 43.46
CA PHE A 30 -6.85 -33.38 44.27
C PHE A 30 -7.31 -34.78 43.80
N ASP A 31 -6.41 -35.44 43.07
CA ASP A 31 -5.46 -36.47 43.58
C ASP A 31 -5.95 -37.45 44.68
N LEU A 32 -6.02 -38.77 44.35
CA LEU A 32 -5.15 -39.83 44.91
C LEU A 32 -5.67 -41.27 44.65
N LYS A 33 -4.73 -42.09 44.15
CA LYS A 33 -4.45 -43.53 44.44
C LYS A 33 -5.33 -44.66 43.87
N PHE A 34 -4.66 -45.46 43.06
CA PHE A 34 -5.00 -46.80 42.53
C PHE A 34 -5.04 -47.90 43.61
N PRO A 35 -5.73 -49.03 43.31
CA PRO A 35 -4.99 -50.29 43.26
C PRO A 35 -5.31 -51.19 42.04
N ALA A 36 -4.26 -51.96 41.70
CA ALA A 36 -4.09 -53.11 40.81
C ALA A 36 -5.30 -53.77 40.10
N MET A 37 -5.20 -53.89 38.77
CA MET A 37 -5.74 -55.02 38.01
C MET A 37 -4.70 -55.46 36.96
N THR A 38 -4.33 -56.73 37.01
CA THR A 38 -3.61 -57.44 35.96
C THR A 38 -4.55 -57.67 34.78
N CYS A 39 -4.17 -57.28 33.57
CA CYS A 39 -4.80 -57.77 32.34
C CYS A 39 -3.76 -57.95 31.23
N TRP A 40 -3.73 -59.16 30.69
CA TRP A 40 -3.05 -59.51 29.46
C TRP A 40 -3.86 -58.95 28.29
N ASP A 41 -3.34 -57.98 27.57
CA ASP A 41 -3.89 -57.56 26.28
C ASP A 41 -2.76 -57.01 25.38
N PRO A 42 -2.46 -57.62 24.21
CA PRO A 42 -1.30 -57.25 23.39
C PRO A 42 -1.41 -55.87 22.70
N TYR A 43 -2.49 -55.11 22.88
CA TYR A 43 -2.65 -53.78 22.30
C TYR A 43 -2.17 -52.61 23.18
N LEU A 44 -1.60 -52.87 24.37
CA LEU A 44 -1.06 -51.83 25.27
C LEU A 44 0.47 -51.69 25.27
N ALA A 45 1.19 -52.35 24.38
CA ALA A 45 2.66 -52.22 24.27
C ALA A 45 3.13 -51.02 23.42
N ILE A 46 2.25 -50.43 22.61
CA ILE A 46 2.60 -49.34 21.67
C ILE A 46 2.48 -47.95 22.32
N VAL A 47 1.78 -47.81 23.44
CA VAL A 47 1.62 -46.50 24.12
C VAL A 47 2.74 -46.25 25.15
N CYS A 48 3.42 -47.29 25.65
CA CYS A 48 4.52 -47.13 26.61
C CYS A 48 5.88 -46.78 25.99
N THR A 49 6.09 -46.95 24.67
CA THR A 49 7.32 -46.46 24.01
C THR A 49 7.23 -45.00 23.58
N ILE A 50 6.04 -44.42 23.46
CA ILE A 50 5.87 -43.00 23.10
C ILE A 50 6.03 -42.09 24.33
N PHE A 51 5.71 -42.57 25.54
CA PHE A 51 5.93 -41.81 26.78
C PHE A 51 7.37 -41.80 27.31
N ALA A 52 8.23 -42.73 26.85
CA ALA A 52 9.65 -42.77 27.22
C ALA A 52 10.55 -41.83 26.39
N VAL A 53 10.06 -41.31 25.25
CA VAL A 53 10.82 -40.32 24.45
C VAL A 53 10.51 -38.87 24.88
N HIS A 54 9.48 -38.66 25.71
CA HIS A 54 9.09 -37.32 26.19
C HIS A 54 9.68 -36.92 27.55
N GLN A 55 10.57 -37.72 28.18
CA GLN A 55 11.21 -37.36 29.44
C GLN A 55 12.74 -37.33 29.42
N ALA A 56 13.38 -37.29 28.24
CA ALA A 56 14.83 -37.16 28.10
C ALA A 56 15.29 -35.84 27.44
N ALA A 57 14.58 -34.73 27.70
CA ALA A 57 14.99 -33.40 27.25
C ALA A 57 14.89 -32.31 28.35
N GLY A 58 14.91 -32.72 29.62
CA GLY A 58 14.96 -31.81 30.76
C GLY A 58 16.32 -31.88 31.45
N ASN A 59 17.32 -31.17 30.92
CA ASN A 59 18.46 -30.57 31.64
C ASN A 59 19.53 -30.07 30.66
N LEU A 60 19.31 -28.89 30.09
CA LEU A 60 20.37 -28.04 29.53
C LEU A 60 20.14 -26.61 30.05
N PRO A 61 21.19 -25.90 30.50
CA PRO A 61 21.05 -24.55 31.04
C PRO A 61 20.56 -23.59 29.96
N PRO A 62 19.70 -22.60 30.28
CA PRO A 62 19.23 -21.63 29.32
C PRO A 62 20.36 -20.64 29.03
N ASN A 63 21.18 -20.94 28.01
CA ASN A 63 21.97 -19.90 27.38
C ASN A 63 21.01 -19.03 26.56
N GLN A 64 20.74 -17.83 27.05
CA GLN A 64 20.05 -16.78 26.31
C GLN A 64 20.88 -16.38 25.07
N ARG A 65 20.83 -17.18 24.01
CA ARG A 65 20.96 -16.65 22.66
C ARG A 65 19.68 -15.91 22.36
N THR A 66 19.62 -14.67 22.81
CA THR A 66 18.80 -13.66 22.17
C THR A 66 19.29 -13.60 20.72
N ASN A 67 18.58 -14.26 19.81
CA ASN A 67 18.68 -13.97 18.39
C ASN A 67 18.15 -12.54 18.22
N ARG A 68 19.00 -11.54 18.48
CA ARG A 68 18.89 -10.26 17.80
C ARG A 68 19.09 -10.58 16.33
N ILE A 69 17.99 -10.85 15.63
CA ILE A 69 17.98 -10.65 14.19
C ILE A 69 18.34 -9.19 14.02
N SER A 70 19.60 -8.94 13.67
CA SER A 70 20.02 -7.61 13.24
C SER A 70 19.06 -7.20 12.13
N SER A 71 18.37 -6.08 12.32
CA SER A 71 17.47 -5.50 11.31
C SER A 71 18.16 -5.28 9.95
N SER A 72 19.49 -5.39 9.91
CA SER A 72 20.33 -5.33 8.71
C SER A 72 20.24 -6.56 7.79
N LEU A 73 19.54 -7.63 8.15
CA LEU A 73 19.45 -8.88 7.35
C LEU A 73 18.06 -9.17 6.79
N LEU A 74 17.06 -8.32 7.01
CA LEU A 74 15.79 -8.48 6.30
C LEU A 74 16.04 -8.27 4.80
N PRO A 75 15.63 -9.22 3.94
CA PRO A 75 15.78 -9.03 2.50
C PRO A 75 15.04 -7.77 2.11
N ALA A 76 15.74 -6.84 1.43
CA ALA A 76 15.14 -5.63 0.88
C ALA A 76 13.86 -6.03 0.12
N ASN A 77 12.75 -5.36 0.41
CA ASN A 77 11.50 -5.68 -0.25
C ASN A 77 11.64 -5.27 -1.72
N LYS A 78 11.86 -6.25 -2.60
CA LYS A 78 12.08 -6.03 -4.04
C LYS A 78 10.89 -5.33 -4.71
N ASP A 79 9.73 -5.32 -4.07
CA ASP A 79 8.50 -4.69 -4.57
C ASP A 79 8.25 -3.30 -4.00
N ALA A 80 9.12 -2.73 -3.17
CA ALA A 80 8.94 -1.37 -2.63
C ALA A 80 9.39 -0.28 -3.62
N VAL A 81 8.66 0.84 -3.62
CA VAL A 81 9.12 2.11 -4.19
C VAL A 81 10.13 2.72 -3.22
N THR A 82 11.26 3.19 -3.74
CA THR A 82 12.36 3.69 -2.92
C THR A 82 12.71 5.13 -3.26
N CYS A 83 13.30 5.85 -2.32
CA CYS A 83 13.73 7.21 -2.53
C CYS A 83 14.73 7.31 -3.69
N THR A 84 14.62 8.38 -4.47
CA THR A 84 15.30 8.64 -5.75
C THR A 84 14.90 7.73 -6.91
N SER A 85 13.95 6.81 -6.74
CA SER A 85 13.38 6.06 -7.86
C SER A 85 12.73 6.99 -8.88
N VAL A 86 12.83 6.64 -10.15
CA VAL A 86 12.16 7.34 -11.24
C VAL A 86 10.98 6.50 -11.69
N ILE A 87 9.77 7.05 -11.65
CA ILE A 87 8.53 6.31 -11.88
C ILE A 87 7.61 7.07 -12.83
N LYS A 88 6.68 6.36 -13.46
CA LYS A 88 5.44 6.95 -13.94
C LYS A 88 4.34 6.66 -12.94
N LEU A 89 3.38 7.58 -12.83
CA LEU A 89 2.17 7.38 -12.03
C LEU A 89 0.97 7.22 -12.96
N ILE A 90 0.29 6.09 -12.86
CA ILE A 90 -0.91 5.79 -13.63
C ILE A 90 -2.13 6.01 -12.74
N ASN A 91 -3.11 6.76 -13.22
CA ASN A 91 -4.44 6.77 -12.62
C ASN A 91 -5.24 5.57 -13.17
N PRO A 92 -5.59 4.54 -12.36
CA PRO A 92 -6.26 3.34 -12.87
C PRO A 92 -7.65 3.62 -13.44
N LYS A 93 -8.39 4.58 -12.86
CA LYS A 93 -9.74 4.94 -13.30
C LYS A 93 -9.76 5.47 -14.74
N HIS A 94 -8.78 6.29 -15.10
CA HIS A 94 -8.70 6.91 -16.43
C HIS A 94 -7.70 6.22 -17.38
N SER A 95 -6.84 5.34 -16.85
CA SER A 95 -5.76 4.71 -17.61
C SER A 95 -4.86 5.73 -18.32
N ARG A 96 -4.49 6.79 -17.58
CA ARG A 96 -3.62 7.88 -18.03
C ARG A 96 -2.44 8.07 -17.08
N ARG A 97 -1.33 8.60 -17.62
CA ARG A 97 -0.11 8.86 -16.86
C ARG A 97 -0.06 10.32 -16.41
N LEU A 98 0.40 10.55 -15.19
CA LEU A 98 0.76 11.88 -14.71
C LEU A 98 1.87 12.44 -15.61
N HIS A 99 1.66 13.64 -16.11
CA HIS A 99 2.47 14.23 -17.16
C HIS A 99 2.62 15.73 -16.95
N SER A 100 3.76 16.30 -17.34
CA SER A 100 3.97 17.74 -17.36
C SER A 100 4.89 18.12 -18.52
N HIS A 101 4.87 19.36 -18.97
CA HIS A 101 5.60 19.82 -20.15
C HIS A 101 5.69 21.34 -20.09
N ASP A 102 6.47 21.98 -20.98
CA ASP A 102 6.69 23.43 -20.93
C ASP A 102 5.54 24.27 -21.50
N ILE A 103 4.32 24.04 -20.99
CA ILE A 103 3.13 24.86 -21.26
C ILE A 103 2.51 25.20 -19.92
N LYS A 104 2.23 26.48 -19.72
CA LYS A 104 1.66 27.04 -18.49
C LYS A 104 0.14 27.12 -18.59
N TYR A 105 -0.53 27.13 -17.43
CA TYR A 105 -1.94 27.47 -17.39
C TYR A 105 -2.17 28.93 -17.81
N GLY A 106 -3.23 29.19 -18.56
CA GLY A 106 -3.67 30.55 -18.90
C GLY A 106 -4.54 31.20 -17.81
N SER A 107 -4.90 30.43 -16.78
CA SER A 107 -5.72 30.84 -15.63
C SER A 107 -5.06 30.33 -14.35
N GLY A 108 -5.68 30.60 -13.20
CA GLY A 108 -5.18 30.12 -11.92
C GLY A 108 -3.84 30.79 -11.57
N SER A 109 -2.84 29.99 -11.21
CA SER A 109 -1.53 30.54 -10.82
C SER A 109 -0.63 30.95 -11.98
N GLY A 110 -0.95 30.51 -13.22
CA GLY A 110 -0.08 30.69 -14.38
C GLY A 110 1.19 29.83 -14.35
N GLN A 111 1.28 28.83 -13.45
CA GLN A 111 2.42 27.91 -13.37
C GLN A 111 2.38 26.83 -14.48
N GLN A 112 3.45 26.03 -14.57
CA GLN A 112 3.54 24.95 -15.54
C GLN A 112 2.43 23.92 -15.32
N SER A 113 1.78 23.49 -16.39
CA SER A 113 0.63 22.61 -16.31
C SER A 113 1.01 21.16 -16.00
N VAL A 114 0.14 20.50 -15.22
CA VAL A 114 0.19 19.06 -14.96
C VAL A 114 -1.10 18.44 -15.48
N THR A 115 -0.97 17.33 -16.19
CA THR A 115 -2.06 16.72 -16.94
C THR A 115 -1.99 15.19 -16.91
N GLY A 116 -3.05 14.54 -17.40
CA GLY A 116 -3.09 13.11 -17.65
C GLY A 116 -2.93 12.80 -19.14
N THR A 117 -1.84 12.15 -19.55
CA THR A 117 -1.60 11.76 -20.96
C THR A 117 -1.95 10.30 -21.24
N SER A 118 -2.37 10.00 -22.46
CA SER A 118 -2.55 8.63 -22.98
C SER A 118 -1.26 8.04 -23.53
N SER A 119 -0.23 8.87 -23.77
CA SER A 119 1.03 8.40 -24.33
C SER A 119 1.76 7.49 -23.35
N LEU A 120 2.07 6.27 -23.81
CA LEU A 120 2.79 5.28 -23.01
C LEU A 120 4.30 5.52 -23.02
N THR A 121 4.84 6.09 -24.09
CA THR A 121 6.29 6.22 -24.29
C THR A 121 6.83 7.61 -23.98
N ASP A 122 5.97 8.56 -23.59
CA ASP A 122 6.39 9.92 -23.34
C ASP A 122 7.32 10.02 -22.12
N SER A 123 8.50 10.59 -22.35
CA SER A 123 9.50 10.86 -21.32
C SER A 123 9.04 11.91 -20.30
N ASN A 124 8.11 12.79 -20.69
CA ASN A 124 7.48 13.79 -19.82
C ASN A 124 6.49 13.20 -18.78
N SER A 125 6.40 11.88 -18.73
CA SER A 125 5.64 11.17 -17.68
C SER A 125 6.55 10.66 -16.55
N TYR A 126 7.85 10.90 -16.60
CA TYR A 126 8.80 10.47 -15.59
C TYR A 126 8.91 11.46 -14.43
N TRP A 127 8.75 10.93 -13.22
CA TRP A 127 8.84 11.65 -11.96
C TRP A 127 9.86 10.98 -11.04
N ILE A 128 10.78 11.76 -10.47
CA ILE A 128 11.70 11.29 -9.43
C ILE A 128 11.05 11.44 -8.05
N VAL A 129 11.12 10.39 -7.24
CA VAL A 129 10.68 10.40 -5.85
C VAL A 129 11.77 11.04 -4.98
N LEU A 130 11.42 12.13 -4.31
CA LEU A 130 12.33 12.95 -3.52
C LEU A 130 11.89 12.98 -2.05
N PRO A 131 12.82 13.25 -1.11
CA PRO A 131 12.48 13.46 0.30
C PRO A 131 11.63 14.73 0.48
N PRO A 132 11.03 14.93 1.68
CA PRO A 132 10.34 16.17 2.02
C PRO A 132 11.17 17.44 1.76
N HIS A 133 10.51 18.58 1.68
CA HIS A 133 11.18 19.88 1.54
C HIS A 133 12.23 20.08 2.64
N LYS A 134 13.45 20.50 2.25
CA LYS A 134 14.63 20.67 3.12
C LYS A 134 15.14 19.41 3.83
N GLU A 135 14.67 18.22 3.44
CA GLU A 135 15.16 16.95 3.96
C GLU A 135 15.99 16.17 2.92
N THR A 136 16.69 15.14 3.39
CA THR A 136 17.48 14.22 2.57
C THR A 136 17.07 12.79 2.86
N CYS A 137 17.13 11.91 1.86
CA CYS A 137 16.94 10.47 2.02
C CYS A 137 18.14 9.71 1.45
N VAL A 138 18.32 8.47 1.87
CA VAL A 138 19.33 7.60 1.28
C VAL A 138 18.77 7.00 -0.02
N ARG A 139 19.57 6.99 -1.09
CA ARG A 139 19.19 6.31 -2.34
C ARG A 139 18.82 4.84 -2.07
N GLY A 140 17.65 4.43 -2.56
CA GLY A 140 17.17 3.06 -2.37
C GLY A 140 16.53 2.79 -1.00
N GLU A 141 16.37 3.82 -0.16
CA GLU A 141 15.57 3.72 1.06
C GLU A 141 14.09 3.55 0.74
N GLU A 142 13.43 2.58 1.38
CA GLU A 142 12.03 2.24 1.13
C GLU A 142 11.08 3.33 1.64
N ILE A 143 10.08 3.70 0.82
CA ILE A 143 9.07 4.68 1.22
C ILE A 143 7.95 3.97 2.00
N LYS A 144 7.73 4.39 3.25
CA LYS A 144 6.64 3.86 4.09
C LYS A 144 5.32 4.54 3.75
N CYS A 145 4.20 3.84 3.91
CA CYS A 145 2.91 4.51 3.91
C CYS A 145 2.85 5.52 5.07
N GLY A 146 2.25 6.68 4.83
CA GLY A 146 2.26 7.85 5.72
C GLY A 146 3.50 8.74 5.60
N SER A 147 4.53 8.34 4.83
CA SER A 147 5.70 9.22 4.61
C SER A 147 5.34 10.41 3.74
N ILE A 148 5.99 11.54 4.01
CA ILE A 148 5.96 12.71 3.14
C ILE A 148 7.05 12.55 2.07
N ILE A 149 6.71 12.89 0.84
CA ILE A 149 7.63 12.88 -0.30
C ILE A 149 7.40 14.13 -1.15
N ARG A 150 8.28 14.34 -2.12
CA ARG A 150 8.05 15.25 -3.25
C ARG A 150 8.20 14.46 -4.56
N LEU A 151 7.53 14.91 -5.61
CA LEU A 151 7.62 14.32 -6.95
C LEU A 151 8.23 15.35 -7.90
N GLY A 152 9.45 15.12 -8.36
CA GLY A 152 10.13 16.01 -9.30
C GLY A 152 9.94 15.59 -10.74
N HIS A 153 9.50 16.48 -11.62
CA HIS A 153 9.40 16.19 -13.04
C HIS A 153 10.80 16.08 -13.66
N LEU A 154 11.09 14.96 -14.31
CA LEU A 154 12.47 14.64 -14.70
C LEU A 154 13.03 15.60 -15.77
N ASN A 155 12.21 16.01 -16.73
CA ASN A 155 12.67 16.81 -17.87
C ASN A 155 12.76 18.31 -17.55
N THR A 156 11.74 18.88 -16.91
CA THR A 156 11.70 20.33 -16.62
C THR A 156 12.25 20.70 -15.24
N LYS A 157 12.54 19.71 -14.39
CA LYS A 157 13.08 19.89 -13.03
C LYS A 157 12.22 20.76 -12.10
N CYS A 158 10.92 20.88 -12.38
CA CYS A 158 9.95 21.41 -11.42
C CYS A 158 9.46 20.28 -10.48
N LEU A 159 8.68 20.66 -9.47
CA LEU A 159 8.09 19.79 -8.47
C LEU A 159 6.57 19.79 -8.62
N LEU A 160 5.93 18.64 -8.43
CA LEU A 160 4.48 18.53 -8.36
C LEU A 160 3.99 19.33 -7.16
N HIS A 161 3.16 20.33 -7.42
CA HIS A 161 2.81 21.37 -6.48
C HIS A 161 1.31 21.57 -6.39
N SER A 162 0.82 22.02 -5.24
CA SER A 162 -0.56 22.46 -5.05
C SER A 162 -0.64 23.64 -4.10
N HIS A 163 -1.68 24.45 -4.25
CA HIS A 163 -1.86 25.74 -3.58
C HIS A 163 -3.31 26.21 -3.67
N LEU A 164 -3.64 27.37 -3.10
CA LEU A 164 -5.02 27.89 -3.04
C LEU A 164 -5.48 28.59 -4.33
N PHE A 165 -5.24 27.99 -5.49
CA PHE A 165 -5.77 28.41 -6.79
C PHE A 165 -6.81 27.43 -7.32
N LYS A 166 -7.72 27.92 -8.16
CA LYS A 166 -8.73 27.08 -8.82
C LYS A 166 -8.14 26.39 -10.05
N SER A 167 -8.44 25.11 -10.23
CA SER A 167 -8.03 24.34 -11.40
C SER A 167 -8.74 24.83 -12.67
N PRO A 168 -8.11 24.75 -13.85
CA PRO A 168 -8.63 25.42 -15.04
C PRO A 168 -9.97 24.89 -15.59
N LEU A 169 -10.32 23.61 -15.39
CA LEU A 169 -11.52 23.02 -16.02
C LEU A 169 -12.64 22.75 -15.01
N SER A 170 -12.33 22.13 -13.87
CA SER A 170 -13.34 21.80 -12.85
C SER A 170 -13.50 22.86 -11.76
N GLY A 171 -12.58 23.81 -11.64
CA GLY A 171 -12.57 24.76 -10.52
C GLY A 171 -12.25 24.13 -9.16
N SER A 172 -11.72 22.90 -9.16
CA SER A 172 -11.17 22.23 -7.97
C SER A 172 -9.89 22.93 -7.51
N GLN A 173 -9.11 22.36 -6.60
CA GLN A 173 -7.80 22.93 -6.28
C GLN A 173 -6.79 22.65 -7.41
N GLU A 174 -6.06 23.67 -7.86
CA GLU A 174 -5.06 23.55 -8.91
C GLU A 174 -3.87 22.71 -8.45
N VAL A 175 -3.46 21.76 -9.30
CA VAL A 175 -2.18 21.08 -9.20
C VAL A 175 -1.33 21.53 -10.38
N SER A 176 -0.11 21.96 -10.09
CA SER A 176 0.82 22.54 -11.06
C SER A 176 2.20 21.90 -10.93
N CYS A 177 3.12 22.31 -11.80
CA CYS A 177 4.54 22.03 -11.63
C CYS A 177 5.28 23.33 -11.31
N PHE A 178 5.85 23.41 -10.10
CA PHE A 178 6.41 24.62 -9.53
C PHE A 178 7.94 24.52 -9.33
N GLY A 179 8.59 25.67 -9.28
CA GLY A 179 10.02 25.74 -9.04
C GLY A 179 10.87 25.30 -10.24
N LYS A 180 12.19 25.25 -10.01
CA LYS A 180 13.21 24.85 -10.99
C LYS A 180 14.33 24.13 -10.27
N ASN A 181 15.07 23.29 -10.99
CA ASN A 181 16.22 22.55 -10.44
C ASN A 181 15.88 21.73 -9.18
N LEU A 182 14.63 21.25 -9.07
CA LEU A 182 14.10 20.52 -7.91
C LEU A 182 14.09 21.33 -6.60
N ILE A 183 14.12 22.66 -6.72
CA ILE A 183 13.97 23.63 -5.64
C ILE A 183 12.55 24.19 -5.68
N GLY A 184 11.86 24.11 -4.55
CA GLY A 184 10.52 24.65 -4.33
C GLY A 184 10.28 24.89 -2.84
N ASP A 185 9.09 24.60 -2.33
CA ASP A 185 8.65 24.93 -0.97
C ASP A 185 7.80 23.80 -0.34
N THR A 186 6.97 24.13 0.67
CA THR A 186 6.13 23.15 1.37
C THR A 186 4.92 22.70 0.54
N GLY A 187 4.49 23.49 -0.45
CA GLY A 187 3.40 23.12 -1.37
C GLY A 187 3.77 21.99 -2.34
N ASP A 188 5.02 21.53 -2.30
CA ASP A 188 5.48 20.36 -3.02
C ASP A 188 5.36 19.06 -2.23
N ASN A 189 4.99 19.13 -0.94
CA ASN A 189 4.95 17.99 -0.04
C ASN A 189 3.65 17.20 -0.18
N TRP A 190 3.79 15.91 -0.46
CA TRP A 190 2.70 14.96 -0.59
C TRP A 190 2.89 13.79 0.37
N MET A 191 1.90 13.53 1.22
CA MET A 191 1.86 12.34 2.06
C MET A 191 1.35 11.14 1.25
N VAL A 192 2.10 10.04 1.26
CA VAL A 192 1.70 8.79 0.63
C VAL A 192 0.65 8.09 1.49
N VAL A 193 -0.53 7.85 0.95
CA VAL A 193 -1.65 7.16 1.63
C VAL A 193 -1.84 5.79 0.99
N CYS A 194 -1.66 4.74 1.79
CA CYS A 194 -1.83 3.35 1.36
C CYS A 194 -2.10 2.43 2.56
N ASP A 195 -2.66 1.24 2.25
CA ASP A 195 -3.12 0.28 3.26
C ASP A 195 -1.97 -0.60 3.80
N ASP A 196 -0.91 -0.76 3.01
CA ASP A 196 0.26 -1.55 3.38
C ASP A 196 1.21 -0.80 4.33
N LYS A 197 2.26 -1.46 4.80
CA LYS A 197 3.34 -0.79 5.56
C LYS A 197 4.24 0.08 4.67
N LEU A 198 4.40 -0.32 3.42
CA LEU A 198 5.30 0.30 2.44
C LEU A 198 4.52 0.65 1.18
N TRP A 199 4.99 1.68 0.47
CA TRP A 199 4.53 1.95 -0.87
C TRP A 199 5.01 0.85 -1.82
N SER A 200 4.13 -0.10 -2.10
CA SER A 200 4.36 -1.18 -3.06
C SER A 200 4.25 -0.71 -4.51
N ARG A 201 5.13 -1.19 -5.38
CA ARG A 201 5.08 -1.00 -6.84
C ARG A 201 3.82 -1.57 -7.47
N LYS A 202 3.26 -2.63 -6.86
CA LYS A 202 2.05 -3.31 -7.36
C LYS A 202 0.78 -2.70 -6.77
N GLY A 203 0.90 -2.06 -5.60
CA GLY A 203 -0.19 -1.46 -4.86
C GLY A 203 -0.72 -0.17 -5.47
N VAL A 204 -1.94 0.18 -5.07
CA VAL A 204 -2.56 1.46 -5.39
C VAL A 204 -2.39 2.38 -4.18
N VAL A 205 -2.00 3.61 -4.44
CA VAL A 205 -1.78 4.64 -3.42
C VAL A 205 -2.59 5.88 -3.74
N SER A 206 -2.71 6.78 -2.78
CA SER A 206 -3.19 8.15 -2.99
C SER A 206 -2.14 9.11 -2.43
N PHE A 207 -2.15 10.35 -2.90
CA PHE A 207 -1.23 11.38 -2.41
C PHE A 207 -2.05 12.51 -1.81
N ARG A 208 -1.87 12.76 -0.51
CA ARG A 208 -2.52 13.87 0.19
C ARG A 208 -1.56 15.04 0.26
N HIS A 209 -1.93 16.16 -0.33
CA HIS A 209 -1.18 17.40 -0.23
C HIS A 209 -1.09 17.83 1.25
N VAL A 210 0.13 18.06 1.75
CA VAL A 210 0.33 18.29 3.18
C VAL A 210 -0.30 19.60 3.63
N ASP A 211 -0.12 20.68 2.88
CA ASP A 211 -0.55 22.02 3.31
C ASP A 211 -2.07 22.22 3.22
N THR A 212 -2.75 21.55 2.28
CA THR A 212 -4.19 21.75 2.05
C THR A 212 -5.06 20.56 2.45
N GLY A 213 -4.45 19.39 2.67
CA GLY A 213 -5.16 18.17 3.00
C GLY A 213 -5.93 17.53 1.85
N ASN A 214 -5.94 18.12 0.66
CA ASN A 214 -6.61 17.62 -0.54
C ASN A 214 -5.81 16.49 -1.20
N PHE A 215 -6.45 15.67 -2.03
CA PHE A 215 -5.86 14.49 -2.66
C PHE A 215 -5.57 14.73 -4.13
N LEU A 216 -4.37 14.36 -4.59
CA LEU A 216 -4.02 14.36 -6.02
C LEU A 216 -5.00 13.48 -6.79
N GLY A 217 -5.72 14.07 -7.73
CA GLY A 217 -6.74 13.40 -8.53
C GLY A 217 -6.64 13.73 -10.02
N MET A 218 -7.35 12.95 -10.81
CA MET A 218 -7.52 13.17 -12.24
C MET A 218 -9.00 13.14 -12.58
N THR A 219 -9.47 14.12 -13.34
CA THR A 219 -10.87 14.22 -13.75
C THR A 219 -11.08 13.67 -15.16
N ALA A 220 -12.35 13.54 -15.57
CA ALA A 220 -12.70 13.20 -16.95
C ALA A 220 -12.60 14.40 -17.90
N ASN A 221 -12.44 15.63 -17.37
CA ASN A 221 -12.31 16.84 -18.18
C ASN A 221 -11.00 16.80 -18.96
N LYS A 222 -11.04 17.30 -20.20
CA LYS A 222 -9.89 17.29 -21.11
C LYS A 222 -9.62 18.68 -21.63
N TYR A 223 -8.35 19.00 -21.78
CA TYR A 223 -7.94 20.25 -22.39
C TYR A 223 -8.15 20.24 -23.91
N GLY A 224 -8.41 21.43 -24.45
CA GLY A 224 -8.34 21.69 -25.89
C GLY A 224 -6.90 22.02 -26.32
N ARG A 225 -6.75 22.90 -27.33
CA ARG A 225 -5.43 23.38 -27.74
C ARG A 225 -4.74 24.16 -26.60
N PRO A 226 -3.40 24.13 -26.49
CA PRO A 226 -2.45 23.37 -27.31
C PRO A 226 -2.29 21.89 -26.91
N ILE A 227 -2.83 21.47 -25.76
CA ILE A 227 -2.61 20.15 -25.14
C ILE A 227 -3.82 19.22 -25.30
N HIS A 228 -4.31 19.14 -26.54
CA HIS A 228 -5.60 18.54 -26.86
C HIS A 228 -5.74 17.09 -26.35
N GLY A 229 -6.82 16.82 -25.64
CA GLY A 229 -7.20 15.49 -25.17
C GLY A 229 -6.49 15.03 -23.90
N GLN A 230 -5.54 15.81 -23.37
CA GLN A 230 -4.93 15.53 -22.06
C GLN A 230 -5.95 15.81 -20.95
N HIS A 231 -5.98 14.96 -19.93
CA HIS A 231 -6.90 15.06 -18.82
C HIS A 231 -6.46 16.14 -17.81
N GLU A 232 -7.41 16.77 -17.14
CA GLU A 232 -7.14 17.63 -15.99
C GLU A 232 -6.66 16.80 -14.80
N VAL A 233 -5.56 17.25 -14.21
CA VAL A 233 -5.08 16.81 -12.90
C VAL A 233 -5.32 17.97 -11.93
N CYS A 234 -5.89 17.65 -10.78
CA CYS A 234 -6.26 18.63 -9.75
C CYS A 234 -6.23 18.00 -8.36
N ALA A 235 -6.36 18.78 -7.30
CA ALA A 235 -6.48 18.29 -5.94
C ALA A 235 -7.95 18.32 -5.50
N LEU A 236 -8.45 17.15 -5.05
CA LEU A 236 -9.84 16.93 -4.66
C LEU A 236 -9.97 16.90 -3.13
N SER A 237 -11.03 17.48 -2.59
CA SER A 237 -11.25 17.56 -1.12
C SER A 237 -11.60 16.23 -0.47
N SER A 238 -12.14 15.28 -1.23
CA SER A 238 -12.53 13.95 -0.76
C SER A 238 -11.77 12.86 -1.50
N LEU A 239 -11.35 11.84 -0.76
CA LEU A 239 -10.73 10.67 -1.34
C LEU A 239 -11.76 9.88 -2.18
N SER A 240 -11.40 9.57 -3.42
CA SER A 240 -12.25 8.83 -4.36
C SER A 240 -11.42 8.00 -5.33
N GLU A 241 -12.07 7.24 -6.22
CA GLU A 241 -11.40 6.48 -7.28
C GLU A 241 -10.56 7.36 -8.23
N GLN A 242 -10.90 8.64 -8.36
CA GLN A 242 -10.12 9.61 -9.14
C GLN A 242 -8.78 9.96 -8.49
N CYS A 243 -8.65 9.74 -7.17
CA CYS A 243 -7.45 10.04 -6.38
C CYS A 243 -6.47 8.86 -6.29
N ARG A 244 -6.81 7.72 -6.93
CA ARG A 244 -6.02 6.50 -6.89
C ARG A 244 -4.92 6.54 -7.96
N TRP A 245 -3.71 6.16 -7.57
CA TRP A 245 -2.54 6.13 -8.44
C TRP A 245 -1.76 4.83 -8.25
N LYS A 246 -1.06 4.41 -9.30
CA LYS A 246 -0.18 3.23 -9.29
C LYS A 246 1.16 3.58 -9.91
N ALA A 247 2.24 3.22 -9.22
CA ALA A 247 3.59 3.33 -9.78
C ALA A 247 3.77 2.33 -10.93
N ALA A 248 4.38 2.77 -12.02
CA ALA A 248 4.61 1.93 -13.19
C ALA A 248 5.83 2.39 -13.98
N GLU A 249 6.32 1.51 -14.86
CA GLU A 249 7.32 1.83 -15.89
C GLU A 249 8.58 2.53 -15.35
N GLY A 250 8.97 2.22 -14.11
CA GLY A 250 9.99 2.94 -13.36
C GLY A 250 11.32 2.21 -13.20
N VAL A 251 12.35 2.98 -12.86
CA VAL A 251 13.67 2.51 -12.41
C VAL A 251 13.74 2.65 -10.90
N TYR A 252 13.91 1.53 -10.21
CA TYR A 252 13.88 1.46 -8.75
C TYR A 252 15.24 1.10 -8.18
N PHE A 253 15.73 1.90 -7.24
CA PHE A 253 17.02 1.66 -6.61
C PHE A 253 16.89 0.70 -5.44
N THR A 254 17.84 -0.23 -5.31
CA THR A 254 18.01 -1.02 -4.09
C THR A 254 18.97 -0.32 -3.14
N LYS A 255 18.70 -0.37 -1.84
CA LYS A 255 19.63 0.15 -0.83
C LYS A 255 21.02 -0.47 -1.01
N PRO A 256 22.10 0.33 -1.08
CA PRO A 256 23.45 -0.20 -1.16
C PRO A 256 23.71 -1.15 0.01
N ARG A 257 24.18 -2.36 -0.27
CA ARG A 257 24.74 -3.20 0.80
C ARG A 257 26.01 -2.52 1.29
N LYS A 258 26.14 -2.35 2.61
CA LYS A 258 27.45 -2.02 3.18
C LYS A 258 28.33 -3.22 2.89
N TYR A 259 29.32 -3.06 2.02
CA TYR A 259 30.44 -4.01 1.96
C TYR A 259 31.19 -3.80 3.28
N ALA A 260 31.09 -4.80 4.16
CA ALA A 260 31.84 -4.85 5.41
C ALA A 260 33.29 -5.22 5.12
#